data_AF-A0A1Z9LQE5-F1
#
_entry.id   AF-A0A1Z9LQE5-F1
#
_cell.length_a   1.000
_cell.length_b   1.000
_cell.length_c   1.000
_cell.angle_alpha   90.00
_cell.angle_beta   90.00
_cell.angle_gamma   90.00
#
_symmetry.space_group_name_H-M   'P 1'
#
loop_
_entity.id
_entity.type
_entity.pdbx_description
1 polymer ?
#
loop_
_entity_poly.entity_id
_entity_poly.type
_entity_poly.pdbx_seq_one_letter_code
_entity_poly.pdbx_strand_id
1 'polypeptide(L)'
;MLYLFNTKRGTRKYLEEFAKGNDNKFFDFAETNGPKFYNQHWPMWNGKFPDEDVEVCFQGIIRGTKRLQTACEENDIPYYYFDQPYLFYNEYQPHPAFGQPWYRIIKNNVQMIDVHIRHKERFDYVMGMCTDKDTINQVTLKDWKTGDHILIIPPSEHTANWYDMKVDGWVDGIINEIQKYTDRPIKVRYKYANKRFGKRNTTPLEEDLKNCHAMVSWHSMAACEAVIAGVPSFTSEHSPANMVSYGLNDLDKIEQPLKSNRKVWLWSLLGNQFMLSEITTDYAYKYLNGG
;
A
#
# COMPACT_ATOMS: atom_id res chain seq x y z
N MET A 1 11.14 2.21 -23.61
CA MET A 1 11.65 0.86 -23.23
C MET A 1 11.44 0.65 -21.74
N LEU A 2 11.02 -0.54 -21.29
CA LEU A 2 10.80 -0.83 -19.87
C LEU A 2 12.06 -1.39 -19.18
N TYR A 3 12.51 -0.74 -18.11
CA TYR A 3 13.65 -1.15 -17.30
C TYR A 3 13.15 -1.87 -16.05
N LEU A 4 13.45 -3.16 -15.94
CA LEU A 4 12.82 -4.06 -14.98
C LEU A 4 13.82 -4.41 -13.87
N PHE A 5 13.60 -3.85 -12.69
CA PHE A 5 14.48 -4.03 -11.53
C PHE A 5 13.94 -5.14 -10.62
N ASN A 6 14.56 -6.30 -10.72
CA ASN A 6 14.18 -7.46 -9.92
C ASN A 6 14.60 -7.25 -8.46
N THR A 7 13.69 -7.47 -7.52
CA THR A 7 13.96 -7.39 -6.07
C THR A 7 13.80 -8.72 -5.36
N LYS A 8 13.17 -9.72 -5.99
CA LYS A 8 12.99 -11.05 -5.38
C LYS A 8 12.66 -12.07 -6.44
N ARG A 9 13.43 -13.16 -6.48
CA ARG A 9 13.26 -14.24 -7.49
C ARG A 9 11.83 -14.76 -7.57
N GLY A 10 11.16 -14.97 -6.44
CA GLY A 10 9.79 -15.53 -6.39
C GLY A 10 8.69 -14.61 -6.93
N THR A 11 8.96 -13.32 -7.13
CA THR A 11 7.99 -12.34 -7.63
C THR A 11 8.46 -11.62 -8.90
N ARG A 12 9.59 -12.04 -9.48
CA ARG A 12 10.11 -11.56 -10.77
C ARG A 12 9.08 -11.66 -11.91
N LYS A 13 8.27 -12.73 -11.89
CA LYS A 13 7.28 -13.02 -12.94
C LYS A 13 6.31 -11.86 -13.22
N TYR A 14 5.98 -11.03 -12.24
CA TYR A 14 5.04 -9.92 -12.47
C TYR A 14 5.64 -8.80 -13.31
N LEU A 15 6.94 -8.52 -13.11
CA LEU A 15 7.65 -7.56 -13.94
C LEU A 15 7.84 -8.10 -15.36
N GLU A 16 8.13 -9.40 -15.49
CA GLU A 16 8.22 -10.09 -16.79
C GLU A 16 6.90 -10.05 -17.56
N GLU A 17 5.80 -10.40 -16.90
CA GLU A 17 4.48 -10.39 -17.55
C GLU A 17 4.04 -8.96 -17.91
N PHE A 18 4.28 -7.97 -17.06
CA PHE A 18 3.95 -6.57 -17.37
C PHE A 18 4.72 -6.03 -18.58
N ALA A 19 5.94 -6.50 -18.78
CA ALA A 19 6.77 -6.07 -19.90
C ALA A 19 6.58 -6.88 -21.17
N LYS A 20 5.70 -7.89 -21.15
CA LYS A 20 5.45 -8.75 -22.29
C LYS A 20 4.90 -7.92 -23.45
N GLY A 21 5.48 -8.08 -24.63
CA GLY A 21 5.11 -7.30 -25.82
C GLY A 21 5.70 -5.89 -25.87
N ASN A 22 6.52 -5.48 -24.90
CA ASN A 22 7.26 -4.22 -24.89
C ASN A 22 8.77 -4.48 -24.89
N ASP A 23 9.54 -3.62 -25.57
CA ASP A 23 11.01 -3.65 -25.45
C ASP A 23 11.40 -3.42 -23.99
N ASN A 24 12.23 -4.31 -23.45
CA ASN A 24 12.59 -4.27 -22.04
C ASN A 24 14.03 -4.69 -21.76
N LYS A 25 14.56 -4.24 -20.62
CA LYS A 25 15.88 -4.56 -20.11
C LYS A 25 15.79 -4.95 -18.65
N PHE A 26 16.33 -6.13 -18.30
CA PHE A 26 16.37 -6.61 -16.93
C PHE A 26 17.62 -6.19 -16.17
N PHE A 27 17.40 -5.81 -14.92
CA PHE A 27 18.45 -5.56 -13.92
C PHE A 27 18.24 -6.55 -12.78
N ASP A 28 19.04 -7.62 -12.77
CA ASP A 28 19.07 -8.59 -11.68
C ASP A 28 19.90 -8.08 -10.50
N PHE A 29 19.47 -8.42 -9.29
CA PHE A 29 20.17 -8.05 -8.07
C PHE A 29 21.28 -9.06 -7.75
N ALA A 30 22.33 -8.58 -7.09
CA ALA A 30 23.32 -9.38 -6.38
C ALA A 30 23.21 -9.12 -4.88
N GLU A 31 23.52 -10.14 -4.08
CA GLU A 31 23.59 -10.02 -2.62
C GLU A 31 25.02 -9.64 -2.21
N THR A 32 25.14 -8.76 -1.23
CA THR A 32 26.39 -8.36 -0.60
C THR A 32 26.36 -8.71 0.89
N ASN A 33 27.48 -8.48 1.57
CA ASN A 33 27.50 -8.46 3.03
C ASN A 33 26.66 -7.28 3.53
N GLY A 34 25.82 -7.51 4.53
CA GLY A 34 24.99 -6.47 5.11
C GLY A 34 23.73 -6.99 5.80
N PRO A 35 22.91 -6.09 6.38
CA PRO A 35 21.67 -6.47 7.02
C PRO A 35 20.66 -7.02 6.01
N LYS A 36 19.98 -8.09 6.40
CA LYS A 36 18.91 -8.73 5.62
C LYS A 36 17.92 -7.70 5.09
N PHE A 37 17.50 -7.87 3.82
CA PHE A 37 16.62 -6.97 3.06
C PHE A 37 17.25 -5.68 2.55
N TYR A 38 18.46 -5.32 2.99
CA TYR A 38 19.19 -4.14 2.53
C TYR A 38 20.60 -4.49 2.04
N ASN A 39 20.91 -5.78 1.93
CA ASN A 39 22.17 -6.32 1.46
C ASN A 39 22.12 -6.67 -0.04
N GLN A 40 21.37 -5.91 -0.82
CA GLN A 40 21.15 -6.17 -2.24
C GLN A 40 21.37 -4.90 -3.07
N HIS A 41 21.93 -5.08 -4.26
CA HIS A 41 22.10 -4.02 -5.26
C HIS A 41 21.98 -4.57 -6.67
N TRP A 42 21.87 -3.70 -7.68
CA TRP A 42 21.88 -4.07 -9.09
C TRP A 42 23.25 -3.77 -9.70
N PRO A 43 24.15 -4.75 -9.91
CA PRO A 43 25.52 -4.50 -10.40
C PRO A 43 25.56 -3.84 -11.78
N MET A 44 24.56 -4.11 -12.61
CA MET A 44 24.45 -3.59 -13.98
C MET A 44 23.84 -2.19 -14.06
N TRP A 45 23.46 -1.60 -12.92
CA TRP A 45 22.92 -0.24 -12.85
C TRP A 45 23.88 0.65 -12.06
N ASN A 46 24.40 1.68 -12.73
CA ASN A 46 25.37 2.63 -12.16
C ASN A 46 24.70 3.79 -11.40
N GLY A 47 23.39 3.73 -11.16
CA GLY A 47 22.62 4.79 -10.50
C GLY A 47 22.06 5.83 -11.46
N LYS A 48 22.29 5.70 -12.77
CA LYS A 48 21.77 6.61 -13.80
C LYS A 48 20.94 5.86 -14.84
N PHE A 49 20.01 6.57 -15.43
CA PHE A 49 19.25 6.13 -16.60
C PHE A 49 19.81 6.81 -17.85
N PRO A 50 19.70 6.19 -19.04
CA PRO A 50 20.12 6.83 -20.29
C PRO A 50 19.20 8.00 -20.64
N ASP A 51 19.65 8.88 -21.53
CA ASP A 51 18.86 9.99 -22.11
C ASP A 51 17.82 9.49 -23.16
N GLU A 52 17.26 8.30 -22.95
CA GLU A 52 16.28 7.64 -23.81
C GLU A 52 14.91 7.60 -23.12
N ASP A 53 13.83 7.46 -23.89
CA ASP A 53 12.48 7.24 -23.38
C ASP A 53 12.38 5.88 -22.67
N VAL A 54 12.76 5.87 -21.40
CA VAL A 54 12.70 4.72 -20.51
C VAL A 54 11.62 4.89 -19.45
N GLU A 55 11.01 3.79 -19.05
CA GLU A 55 10.18 3.74 -17.85
C GLU A 55 10.66 2.60 -16.96
N VAL A 56 10.51 2.75 -15.65
CA VAL A 56 11.14 1.87 -14.66
C VAL A 56 10.11 1.06 -13.92
N CYS A 57 10.28 -0.26 -13.81
CA CYS A 57 9.39 -1.13 -13.05
C CYS A 57 10.14 -1.78 -11.89
N PHE A 58 9.59 -1.70 -10.69
CA PHE A 58 10.18 -2.33 -9.50
C PHE A 58 9.12 -2.71 -8.47
N GLN A 59 9.48 -3.58 -7.53
CA GLN A 59 8.55 -4.11 -6.54
C GLN A 59 9.01 -3.90 -5.09
N GLY A 60 8.11 -3.37 -4.27
CA GLY A 60 8.26 -3.26 -2.82
C GLY A 60 9.18 -2.14 -2.37
N ILE A 61 9.10 -1.82 -1.08
CA ILE A 61 9.84 -0.71 -0.43
C ILE A 61 11.17 -1.13 0.25
N ILE A 62 11.72 -2.26 -0.13
CA ILE A 62 12.96 -2.81 0.46
C ILE A 62 13.98 -3.10 -0.64
N ARG A 63 15.21 -3.48 -0.28
CA ARG A 63 16.27 -3.89 -1.22
C ARG A 63 16.69 -2.79 -2.19
N GLY A 64 16.81 -1.57 -1.66
CA GLY A 64 17.37 -0.45 -2.40
C GLY A 64 16.42 0.21 -3.39
N THR A 65 15.15 -0.20 -3.47
CA THR A 65 14.16 0.39 -4.39
C THR A 65 13.90 1.88 -4.12
N LYS A 66 14.21 2.39 -2.92
CA LYS A 66 14.13 3.83 -2.62
C LYS A 66 15.06 4.62 -3.55
N ARG A 67 16.27 4.12 -3.77
CA ARG A 67 17.25 4.75 -4.67
C ARG A 67 16.75 4.76 -6.12
N LEU A 68 15.97 3.74 -6.52
CA LEU A 68 15.34 3.73 -7.84
C LEU A 68 14.25 4.79 -7.93
N GLN A 69 13.35 4.86 -6.94
CA GLN A 69 12.32 5.89 -6.89
C GLN A 69 12.94 7.29 -6.98
N THR A 70 13.91 7.60 -6.11
CA THR A 70 14.60 8.89 -6.10
C THR A 70 15.24 9.19 -7.45
N ALA A 71 15.96 8.23 -8.04
CA ALA A 71 16.56 8.44 -9.37
C ALA A 71 15.51 8.65 -10.47
N CYS A 72 14.33 8.03 -10.37
CA CYS A 72 13.24 8.28 -11.32
C CYS A 72 12.66 9.68 -11.14
N GLU A 73 12.36 10.07 -9.90
CA GLU A 73 11.78 11.38 -9.56
C GLU A 73 12.72 12.54 -9.89
N GLU A 74 14.03 12.41 -9.61
CA GLU A 74 15.04 13.44 -9.91
C GLU A 74 15.29 13.66 -11.41
N ASN A 75 14.91 12.69 -12.25
CA ASN A 75 15.15 12.72 -13.70
C ASN A 75 13.84 12.69 -14.51
N ASP A 76 12.69 12.94 -13.87
CA ASP A 76 11.35 12.91 -14.49
C ASP A 76 11.05 11.62 -15.27
N ILE A 77 11.60 10.48 -14.83
CA ILE A 77 11.40 9.17 -15.45
C ILE A 77 10.14 8.51 -14.88
N PRO A 78 9.18 8.11 -15.73
CA PRO A 78 8.01 7.38 -15.25
C PRO A 78 8.38 6.03 -14.66
N TYR A 79 7.68 5.63 -13.60
CA TYR A 79 7.87 4.33 -12.99
C TYR A 79 6.57 3.64 -12.60
N TYR A 80 6.60 2.31 -12.60
CA TYR A 80 5.52 1.42 -12.18
C TYR A 80 5.96 0.63 -10.95
N TYR A 81 5.33 0.95 -9.82
CA TYR A 81 5.57 0.33 -8.53
C TYR A 81 4.62 -0.83 -8.29
N PHE A 82 5.17 -2.00 -8.02
CA PHE A 82 4.43 -3.23 -7.73
C PHE A 82 4.45 -3.55 -6.25
N ASP A 83 3.33 -4.01 -5.70
CA ASP A 83 3.30 -4.53 -4.33
C ASP A 83 2.08 -5.42 -4.06
N GLN A 84 1.97 -5.85 -2.80
CA GLN A 84 0.76 -6.45 -2.27
C GLN A 84 -0.48 -5.58 -2.57
N PRO A 85 -1.61 -6.24 -2.83
CA PRO A 85 -2.88 -5.58 -3.09
C PRO A 85 -3.45 -4.91 -1.84
N TYR A 86 -4.16 -3.78 -1.99
CA TYR A 86 -4.92 -3.11 -0.92
C TYR A 86 -6.09 -3.95 -0.42
N LEU A 87 -6.76 -4.64 -1.33
CA LEU A 87 -7.97 -5.41 -1.12
C LEU A 87 -7.71 -6.83 -1.59
N PHE A 88 -8.38 -7.83 -1.02
CA PHE A 88 -8.22 -9.22 -1.46
C PHE A 88 -6.79 -9.76 -1.26
N TYR A 89 -6.14 -9.35 -0.16
CA TYR A 89 -4.80 -9.83 0.20
C TYR A 89 -4.76 -11.34 0.34
N ASN A 90 -3.80 -11.97 -0.35
CA ASN A 90 -3.68 -13.43 -0.42
C ASN A 90 -2.23 -13.94 -0.46
N GLU A 91 -1.28 -13.14 0.04
CA GLU A 91 0.15 -13.50 0.08
C GLU A 91 0.73 -13.93 -1.27
N TYR A 92 0.34 -13.23 -2.36
CA TYR A 92 0.80 -13.50 -3.72
C TYR A 92 0.32 -14.85 -4.32
N GLN A 93 -0.59 -15.54 -3.65
CA GLN A 93 -1.23 -16.76 -4.17
C GLN A 93 -2.36 -16.42 -5.16
N PRO A 94 -2.95 -17.41 -5.84
CA PRO A 94 -4.21 -17.21 -6.55
C PRO A 94 -5.33 -16.80 -5.59
N HIS A 95 -6.09 -15.74 -5.91
CA HIS A 95 -7.28 -15.39 -5.13
C HIS A 95 -8.44 -16.33 -5.50
N PRO A 96 -9.23 -16.86 -4.55
CA PRO A 96 -10.32 -17.79 -4.85
C PRO A 96 -11.33 -17.26 -5.87
N ALA A 97 -11.68 -15.97 -5.81
CA ALA A 97 -12.63 -15.35 -6.74
C ALA A 97 -12.11 -15.22 -8.18
N PHE A 98 -10.79 -15.10 -8.37
CA PHE A 98 -10.20 -14.81 -9.68
C PHE A 98 -9.44 -16.00 -10.27
N GLY A 99 -9.10 -17.01 -9.45
CA GLY A 99 -8.29 -18.16 -9.84
C GLY A 99 -6.84 -17.83 -10.17
N GLN A 100 -6.38 -16.60 -9.89
CA GLN A 100 -5.06 -16.13 -10.28
C GLN A 100 -4.50 -15.08 -9.30
N PRO A 101 -3.18 -14.82 -9.32
CA PRO A 101 -2.59 -13.81 -8.46
C PRO A 101 -3.08 -12.40 -8.78
N TRP A 102 -3.09 -11.54 -7.75
CA TRP A 102 -3.65 -10.20 -7.78
C TRP A 102 -2.66 -9.21 -7.14
N TYR A 103 -2.36 -8.11 -7.85
CA TYR A 103 -1.27 -7.20 -7.50
C TYR A 103 -1.68 -5.76 -7.61
N ARG A 104 -1.16 -4.93 -6.71
CA ARG A 104 -1.19 -3.48 -6.88
C ARG A 104 -0.10 -3.04 -7.84
N ILE A 105 -0.46 -2.16 -8.77
CA ILE A 105 0.48 -1.43 -9.62
C ILE A 105 0.13 0.06 -9.54
N ILE A 106 1.11 0.89 -9.19
CA ILE A 106 0.96 2.34 -9.08
C ILE A 106 1.96 3.02 -10.02
N LYS A 107 1.49 3.95 -10.83
CA LYS A 107 2.35 4.80 -11.65
C LYS A 107 2.82 6.01 -10.85
N ASN A 108 4.13 6.29 -10.88
CA ASN A 108 4.77 7.48 -10.30
C ASN A 108 4.48 7.74 -8.82
N ASN A 109 4.13 6.69 -8.07
CA ASN A 109 4.01 6.73 -6.62
C ASN A 109 4.13 5.30 -6.06
N VAL A 110 4.26 5.16 -4.74
CA VAL A 110 4.18 3.86 -4.03
C VAL A 110 2.79 3.58 -3.45
N GLN A 111 1.91 4.58 -3.48
CA GLN A 111 0.56 4.52 -2.96
C GLN A 111 -0.42 5.17 -3.93
N MET A 112 -1.70 4.79 -3.85
CA MET A 112 -2.74 5.37 -4.69
C MET A 112 -2.94 6.83 -4.25
N ILE A 113 -2.74 7.74 -5.20
CA ILE A 113 -2.98 9.18 -5.03
C ILE A 113 -4.11 9.70 -5.93
N ASP A 114 -4.50 8.93 -6.95
CA ASP A 114 -5.58 9.27 -7.87
C ASP A 114 -6.91 8.70 -7.34
N VAL A 115 -7.82 9.58 -6.91
CA VAL A 115 -9.19 9.21 -6.51
C VAL A 115 -10.15 9.74 -7.56
N HIS A 116 -10.64 8.86 -8.43
CA HIS A 116 -11.37 9.26 -9.63
C HIS A 116 -12.53 8.33 -10.00
N ILE A 117 -13.60 8.91 -10.57
CA ILE A 117 -14.81 8.19 -10.99
C ILE A 117 -14.56 7.15 -12.09
N ARG A 118 -13.49 7.32 -12.89
CA ARG A 118 -13.07 6.41 -13.98
C ARG A 118 -12.89 4.96 -13.49
N HIS A 119 -12.60 4.78 -12.21
CA HIS A 119 -12.40 3.46 -11.63
C HIS A 119 -13.70 2.69 -11.37
N LYS A 120 -14.88 3.31 -11.55
CA LYS A 120 -16.18 2.68 -11.29
C LYS A 120 -16.41 1.45 -12.19
N GLU A 121 -16.19 1.56 -13.49
CA GLU A 121 -16.46 0.43 -14.41
C GLU A 121 -15.56 -0.77 -14.09
N ARG A 122 -14.29 -0.50 -13.80
CA ARG A 122 -13.34 -1.51 -13.33
C ARG A 122 -13.78 -2.13 -12.00
N PHE A 123 -14.23 -1.31 -11.05
CA PHE A 123 -14.77 -1.80 -9.79
C PHE A 123 -15.95 -2.75 -10.01
N ASP A 124 -16.94 -2.35 -10.82
CA ASP A 124 -18.12 -3.16 -11.11
C ASP A 124 -17.74 -4.48 -11.81
N TYR A 125 -16.77 -4.45 -12.74
CA TYR A 125 -16.23 -5.64 -13.40
C TYR A 125 -15.65 -6.66 -12.40
N VAL A 126 -14.76 -6.21 -11.50
CA VAL A 126 -14.13 -7.10 -10.50
C VAL A 126 -15.17 -7.59 -9.48
N MET A 127 -16.11 -6.74 -9.09
CA MET A 127 -17.21 -7.15 -8.21
C MET A 127 -18.10 -8.21 -8.84
N GLY A 128 -18.30 -8.18 -10.16
CA GLY A 128 -19.02 -9.22 -10.90
C GLY A 128 -18.35 -10.61 -10.84
N MET A 129 -17.05 -10.66 -10.52
CA MET A 129 -16.31 -11.91 -10.32
C MET A 129 -16.36 -12.43 -8.87
N CYS A 130 -16.74 -11.57 -7.92
CA CYS A 130 -16.78 -11.91 -6.50
C CYS A 130 -18.12 -12.58 -6.17
N THR A 131 -18.12 -13.90 -5.98
CA THR A 131 -19.35 -14.69 -5.75
C THR A 131 -19.57 -15.07 -4.28
N ASP A 132 -18.50 -15.18 -3.49
CA ASP A 132 -18.60 -15.54 -2.09
C ASP A 132 -18.78 -14.31 -1.18
N LYS A 133 -19.48 -14.52 -0.08
CA LYS A 133 -19.85 -13.46 0.87
C LYS A 133 -18.62 -12.83 1.55
N ASP A 134 -17.56 -13.60 1.80
CA ASP A 134 -16.40 -13.10 2.52
C ASP A 134 -15.57 -12.16 1.66
N THR A 135 -15.39 -12.47 0.38
CA THR A 135 -14.79 -11.57 -0.61
C THR A 135 -15.61 -10.29 -0.76
N ILE A 136 -16.94 -10.40 -0.92
CA ILE A 136 -17.82 -9.22 -1.03
C ILE A 136 -17.74 -8.35 0.24
N ASN A 137 -17.66 -8.96 1.43
CA ASN A 137 -17.56 -8.24 2.69
C ASN A 137 -16.28 -7.40 2.81
N GLN A 138 -15.16 -7.82 2.20
CA GLN A 138 -13.89 -7.06 2.23
C GLN A 138 -13.98 -5.68 1.58
N VAL A 139 -14.98 -5.47 0.72
CA VAL A 139 -15.21 -4.22 -0.02
C VAL A 139 -16.59 -3.63 0.25
N THR A 140 -17.32 -4.18 1.21
CA THR A 140 -18.61 -3.63 1.65
C THR A 140 -18.35 -2.52 2.66
N LEU A 141 -18.61 -1.27 2.24
CA LEU A 141 -18.53 -0.11 3.12
C LEU A 141 -19.60 -0.22 4.22
N LYS A 142 -19.17 -0.47 5.47
CA LYS A 142 -20.06 -0.44 6.64
C LYS A 142 -20.35 1.01 7.02
N ASP A 143 -21.51 1.26 7.62
CA ASP A 143 -21.85 2.60 8.14
C ASP A 143 -20.80 3.09 9.13
N TRP A 144 -20.62 4.41 9.20
CA TRP A 144 -19.71 5.03 10.16
C TRP A 144 -20.13 4.71 11.59
N LYS A 145 -19.16 4.30 12.41
CA LYS A 145 -19.36 3.92 13.80
C LYS A 145 -18.69 4.90 14.74
N THR A 146 -19.04 4.78 16.01
CA THR A 146 -18.35 5.40 17.14
C THR A 146 -17.96 4.29 18.10
N GLY A 147 -16.96 4.55 18.93
CA GLY A 147 -16.40 3.55 19.81
C GLY A 147 -15.97 4.12 21.15
N ASP A 148 -15.28 3.31 21.95
CA ASP A 148 -14.77 3.68 23.25
C ASP A 148 -13.27 3.99 23.23
N HIS A 149 -12.49 3.33 22.37
CA HIS A 149 -11.03 3.42 22.35
C HIS A 149 -10.47 3.92 21.02
N ILE A 150 -9.20 4.35 21.05
CA ILE A 150 -8.42 4.75 19.88
C ILE A 150 -7.39 3.67 19.59
N LEU A 151 -7.32 3.23 18.33
CA LEU A 151 -6.36 2.22 17.88
C LEU A 151 -5.18 2.88 17.19
N ILE A 152 -3.98 2.75 17.75
CA ILE A 152 -2.74 3.20 17.11
C ILE A 152 -2.05 2.01 16.42
N ILE A 153 -1.72 2.17 15.14
CA ILE A 153 -0.92 1.21 14.38
C ILE A 153 0.40 1.87 13.97
N PRO A 154 1.52 1.50 14.61
CA PRO A 154 2.83 2.07 14.29
C PRO A 154 3.30 1.74 12.88
N PRO A 155 4.12 2.59 12.23
CA PRO A 155 4.79 2.24 10.99
C PRO A 155 5.71 1.03 11.21
N SER A 156 5.87 0.19 10.18
CA SER A 156 6.88 -0.87 10.21
C SER A 156 8.28 -0.30 10.02
N GLU A 157 9.31 -0.98 10.52
CA GLU A 157 10.71 -0.56 10.31
C GLU A 157 11.06 -0.40 8.83
N HIS A 158 10.51 -1.23 7.95
CA HIS A 158 10.70 -1.08 6.49
C HIS A 158 10.08 0.21 5.94
N THR A 159 8.89 0.56 6.42
CA THR A 159 8.23 1.81 6.06
C THR A 159 9.00 3.01 6.60
N ALA A 160 9.42 2.95 7.86
CA ALA A 160 10.19 4.03 8.47
C ALA A 160 11.51 4.27 7.72
N ASN A 161 12.23 3.20 7.36
CA ASN A 161 13.44 3.30 6.54
C ASN A 161 13.16 3.86 5.14
N TRP A 162 12.01 3.55 4.53
CA TRP A 162 11.65 4.12 3.22
C TRP A 162 11.49 5.64 3.28
N TYR A 163 10.91 6.17 4.35
CA TYR A 163 10.61 7.60 4.49
C TYR A 163 11.59 8.34 5.41
N ASP A 164 12.77 7.76 5.67
CA ASP A 164 13.79 8.31 6.58
C ASP A 164 13.25 8.71 7.96
N MET A 165 12.26 7.97 8.44
CA MET A 165 11.64 8.20 9.74
C MET A 165 12.29 7.34 10.83
N LYS A 166 12.22 7.84 12.07
CA LYS A 166 12.51 7.03 13.26
C LYS A 166 11.19 6.53 13.85
N VAL A 167 11.07 5.21 14.02
CA VAL A 167 9.92 4.61 14.74
C VAL A 167 9.99 4.93 16.22
N ASP A 168 11.20 5.05 16.76
CA ASP A 168 11.44 5.37 18.17
C ASP A 168 10.87 6.74 18.51
N GLY A 169 10.03 6.78 19.55
CA GLY A 169 9.33 7.98 20.00
C GLY A 169 8.09 8.36 19.17
N TRP A 170 7.86 7.76 17.98
CA TRP A 170 6.67 8.07 17.18
C TRP A 170 5.38 7.68 17.92
N VAL A 171 5.34 6.47 18.51
CA VAL A 171 4.17 5.99 19.25
C VAL A 171 3.88 6.87 20.46
N ASP A 172 4.91 7.16 21.26
CA ASP A 172 4.77 7.97 22.46
C ASP A 172 4.36 9.41 22.11
N GLY A 173 4.89 9.97 21.02
CA GLY A 173 4.50 11.27 20.50
C GLY A 173 3.01 11.33 20.12
N ILE A 174 2.53 10.32 19.39
CA ILE A 174 1.11 10.23 19.02
C ILE A 174 0.21 10.04 20.25
N ILE A 175 0.61 9.19 21.20
CA ILE A 175 -0.12 9.00 22.47
C ILE A 175 -0.24 10.33 23.22
N ASN A 176 0.89 11.01 23.43
CA ASN A 176 0.95 12.27 24.16
C ASN A 176 0.14 13.37 23.46
N GLU A 177 0.10 13.39 22.13
CA GLU A 177 -0.71 14.34 21.38
C GLU A 177 -2.21 14.06 21.56
N ILE A 178 -2.64 12.81 21.37
CA ILE A 178 -4.05 12.41 21.49
C ILE A 178 -4.59 12.70 22.89
N GLN A 179 -3.81 12.40 23.93
CA GLN A 179 -4.21 12.58 25.33
C GLN A 179 -4.50 14.03 25.73
N LYS A 180 -4.12 15.02 24.90
CA LYS A 180 -4.49 16.42 25.11
C LYS A 180 -5.96 16.70 24.81
N TYR A 181 -6.61 15.87 24.00
CA TYR A 181 -7.93 16.14 23.43
C TYR A 181 -8.99 15.09 23.81
N THR A 182 -8.60 14.00 24.46
CA THR A 182 -9.52 12.92 24.84
C THR A 182 -9.00 12.04 25.98
N ASP A 183 -9.94 11.53 26.78
CA ASP A 183 -9.71 10.55 27.84
C ASP A 183 -9.95 9.09 27.38
N ARG A 184 -10.23 8.88 26.09
CA ARG A 184 -10.48 7.54 25.55
C ARG A 184 -9.28 6.62 25.75
N PRO A 185 -9.49 5.34 26.11
CA PRO A 185 -8.41 4.37 26.17
C PRO A 185 -7.67 4.28 24.82
N ILE A 186 -6.33 4.19 24.89
CA ILE A 186 -5.49 4.02 23.70
C ILE A 186 -4.98 2.58 23.65
N LYS A 187 -5.19 1.91 22.52
CA LYS A 187 -4.68 0.57 22.22
C LYS A 187 -3.63 0.66 21.12
N VAL A 188 -2.44 0.12 21.37
CA VAL A 188 -1.38 0.06 20.35
C VAL A 188 -1.28 -1.34 19.77
N ARG A 189 -1.49 -1.48 18.46
CA ARG A 189 -1.37 -2.74 17.71
C ARG A 189 -0.06 -2.80 16.95
N TYR A 190 0.90 -3.56 17.49
CA TYR A 190 2.16 -3.82 16.80
C TYR A 190 2.03 -4.95 15.78
N LYS A 191 2.73 -4.82 14.64
CA LYS A 191 2.83 -5.86 13.60
C LYS A 191 3.55 -7.12 14.09
N TYR A 192 4.49 -6.97 15.02
CA TYR A 192 5.29 -8.04 15.58
C TYR A 192 5.24 -8.03 17.10
N ALA A 193 5.36 -9.20 17.73
CA ALA A 193 5.30 -9.36 19.18
C ALA A 193 6.37 -8.53 19.92
N ASN A 194 7.59 -8.39 19.36
CA ASN A 194 8.64 -7.56 19.96
C ASN A 194 8.62 -6.10 19.47
N LYS A 195 7.52 -5.65 18.87
CA LYS A 195 7.29 -4.31 18.28
C LYS A 195 8.03 -4.03 16.96
N ARG A 196 9.18 -4.64 16.69
CA ARG A 196 10.02 -4.35 15.50
C ARG A 196 10.10 -5.47 14.47
N PHE A 197 10.39 -6.70 14.90
CA PHE A 197 10.58 -7.89 14.04
C PHE A 197 10.15 -9.20 14.73
N GLY A 198 10.27 -10.35 14.06
CA GLY A 198 10.01 -11.66 14.67
C GLY A 198 8.59 -12.17 14.46
N LYS A 199 7.95 -12.76 15.49
CA LYS A 199 6.63 -13.39 15.36
C LYS A 199 5.57 -12.33 15.05
N ARG A 200 4.88 -12.48 13.91
CA ARG A 200 3.78 -11.58 13.51
C ARG A 200 2.62 -11.69 14.50
N ASN A 201 1.96 -10.57 14.73
CA ASN A 201 0.67 -10.54 15.42
C ASN A 201 -0.36 -11.26 14.55
N THR A 202 -1.02 -12.27 15.11
CA THR A 202 -2.03 -13.11 14.45
C THR A 202 -3.46 -12.73 14.82
N THR A 203 -3.66 -11.79 15.76
CA THR A 203 -4.99 -11.27 16.08
C THR A 203 -5.56 -10.59 14.84
N PRO A 204 -6.75 -10.97 14.34
CA PRO A 204 -7.38 -10.29 13.21
C PRO A 204 -7.55 -8.79 13.48
N LEU A 205 -7.40 -7.95 12.45
CA LEU A 205 -7.59 -6.50 12.63
C LEU A 205 -9.02 -6.17 13.07
N GLU A 206 -10.02 -6.91 12.57
CA GLU A 206 -11.43 -6.74 12.94
C GLU A 206 -11.66 -6.80 14.45
N GLU A 207 -10.94 -7.66 15.18
CA GLU A 207 -11.05 -7.74 16.64
C GLU A 207 -10.59 -6.45 17.34
N ASP A 208 -9.57 -5.79 16.79
CA ASP A 208 -9.09 -4.51 17.31
C ASP A 208 -9.96 -3.33 16.86
N LEU A 209 -10.77 -3.51 15.81
CA LEU A 209 -11.71 -2.48 15.33
C LEU A 209 -13.09 -2.55 16.03
N LYS A 210 -13.39 -3.62 16.77
CA LYS A 210 -14.62 -3.71 17.58
C LYS A 210 -14.64 -2.59 18.61
N ASN A 211 -15.70 -1.76 18.60
CA ASN A 211 -15.83 -0.57 19.44
C ASN A 211 -14.67 0.44 19.29
N CYS A 212 -13.96 0.45 18.16
CA CYS A 212 -12.93 1.45 17.89
C CYS A 212 -13.56 2.77 17.44
N HIS A 213 -13.22 3.87 18.12
CA HIS A 213 -13.69 5.21 17.81
C HIS A 213 -12.97 5.81 16.60
N ALA A 214 -11.65 5.70 16.59
CA ALA A 214 -10.81 6.15 15.50
C ALA A 214 -9.51 5.35 15.46
N MET A 215 -8.96 5.19 14.26
CA MET A 215 -7.67 4.55 14.05
C MET A 215 -6.61 5.57 13.64
N VAL A 216 -5.44 5.54 14.28
CA VAL A 216 -4.30 6.40 13.94
C VAL A 216 -3.18 5.53 13.38
N SER A 217 -2.71 5.84 12.18
CA SER A 217 -1.60 5.08 11.57
C SER A 217 -0.82 5.96 10.62
N TRP A 218 0.45 5.62 10.34
CA TRP A 218 1.23 6.45 9.43
C TRP A 218 0.92 6.16 7.94
N HIS A 219 1.17 4.94 7.45
CA HIS A 219 1.03 4.52 6.03
C HIS A 219 0.33 3.15 5.87
N SER A 220 -0.23 2.61 6.95
CA SER A 220 -0.68 1.21 6.98
C SER A 220 -1.90 0.97 6.08
N MET A 221 -1.93 -0.15 5.35
CA MET A 221 -3.15 -0.60 4.66
C MET A 221 -4.29 -0.95 5.63
N ALA A 222 -3.98 -1.17 6.91
CA ALA A 222 -4.98 -1.31 7.97
C ALA A 222 -5.91 -0.07 8.05
N ALA A 223 -5.46 1.10 7.58
CA ALA A 223 -6.33 2.27 7.46
C ALA A 223 -7.43 2.07 6.42
N CYS A 224 -7.12 1.44 5.28
CA CYS A 224 -8.13 1.10 4.30
C CYS A 224 -9.18 0.16 4.90
N GLU A 225 -8.74 -0.90 5.59
CA GLU A 225 -9.63 -1.86 6.25
C GLU A 225 -10.50 -1.20 7.33
N ALA A 226 -9.93 -0.33 8.17
CA ALA A 226 -10.67 0.41 9.19
C ALA A 226 -11.74 1.31 8.57
N VAL A 227 -11.37 2.10 7.55
CA VAL A 227 -12.29 2.98 6.83
C VAL A 227 -13.41 2.18 6.17
N ILE A 228 -13.13 1.02 5.56
CA ILE A 228 -14.16 0.14 5.00
C ILE A 228 -15.09 -0.40 6.10
N ALA A 229 -14.53 -0.78 7.26
CA ALA A 229 -15.27 -1.29 8.40
C ALA A 229 -16.12 -0.25 9.16
N GLY A 230 -16.06 1.02 8.74
CA GLY A 230 -16.81 2.13 9.32
C GLY A 230 -16.09 2.82 10.49
N VAL A 231 -14.79 2.62 10.65
CA VAL A 231 -13.96 3.29 11.66
C VAL A 231 -13.18 4.43 10.99
N PRO A 232 -13.42 5.69 11.35
CA PRO A 232 -12.64 6.84 10.86
C PRO A 232 -11.15 6.71 11.17
N SER A 233 -10.29 7.34 10.35
CA SER A 233 -8.85 7.30 10.56
C SER A 233 -8.13 8.65 10.48
N PHE A 234 -6.95 8.69 11.11
CA PHE A 234 -5.96 9.76 11.02
C PHE A 234 -4.68 9.18 10.44
N THR A 235 -4.19 9.75 9.34
CA THR A 235 -3.06 9.19 8.60
C THR A 235 -2.05 10.21 8.11
N SER A 236 -0.85 9.76 7.74
CA SER A 236 0.07 10.63 7.00
C SER A 236 -0.43 10.85 5.58
N GLU A 237 0.13 11.85 4.89
CA GLU A 237 -0.12 12.11 3.48
C GLU A 237 0.22 10.93 2.56
N HIS A 238 1.12 10.06 2.99
CA HIS A 238 1.53 8.88 2.22
C HIS A 238 0.61 7.68 2.44
N SER A 239 -0.44 7.78 3.26
CA SER A 239 -1.37 6.66 3.44
C SER A 239 -2.31 6.52 2.24
N PRO A 240 -2.62 5.29 1.79
CA PRO A 240 -3.65 5.07 0.77
C PRO A 240 -5.06 5.47 1.25
N ALA A 241 -5.27 5.67 2.55
CA ALA A 241 -6.52 6.14 3.13
C ALA A 241 -6.56 7.66 3.36
N ASN A 242 -5.50 8.41 3.03
CA ASN A 242 -5.38 9.83 3.34
C ASN A 242 -6.55 10.67 2.81
N MET A 243 -6.99 10.42 1.58
CA MET A 243 -8.08 11.16 0.92
C MET A 243 -9.45 11.05 1.59
N VAL A 244 -9.61 10.09 2.52
CA VAL A 244 -10.84 9.84 3.27
C VAL A 244 -10.62 9.90 4.79
N SER A 245 -9.44 10.37 5.21
CA SER A 245 -8.98 10.46 6.59
C SER A 245 -8.62 11.91 6.94
N TYR A 246 -8.48 12.21 8.23
CA TYR A 246 -7.76 13.41 8.64
C TYR A 246 -6.25 13.17 8.63
N GLY A 247 -5.47 14.26 8.57
CA GLY A 247 -4.02 14.20 8.69
C GLY A 247 -3.57 13.92 10.13
N LEU A 248 -2.33 13.47 10.32
CA LEU A 248 -1.74 13.35 11.66
C LEU A 248 -1.56 14.70 12.38
N ASN A 249 -1.64 15.81 11.64
CA ASN A 249 -1.61 17.17 12.22
C ASN A 249 -3.00 17.64 12.71
N ASP A 250 -4.05 16.86 12.48
CA ASP A 250 -5.44 17.17 12.86
C ASP A 250 -5.90 16.34 14.07
N LEU A 251 -4.97 15.82 14.89
CA LEU A 251 -5.32 14.97 16.05
C LEU A 251 -6.14 15.70 17.12
N ASP A 252 -6.19 17.04 17.09
CA ASP A 252 -7.11 17.85 17.87
C ASP A 252 -8.59 17.56 17.57
N LYS A 253 -8.89 16.99 16.38
CA LYS A 253 -10.23 16.61 15.94
C LYS A 253 -10.60 15.16 16.27
N ILE A 254 -9.82 14.47 17.12
CA ILE A 254 -9.99 13.03 17.41
C ILE A 254 -11.38 12.65 17.93
N GLU A 255 -12.07 13.54 18.65
CA GLU A 255 -13.44 13.32 19.11
C GLU A 255 -14.50 13.46 18.02
N GLN A 256 -14.19 14.20 16.95
CA GLN A 256 -15.07 14.43 15.80
C GLN A 256 -14.34 14.10 14.50
N PRO A 257 -13.98 12.82 14.28
CA PRO A 257 -13.16 12.46 13.14
C PRO A 257 -13.92 12.60 11.81
N LEU A 258 -13.17 12.71 10.71
CA LEU A 258 -13.72 12.83 9.38
C LEU A 258 -14.57 11.60 9.00
N LYS A 259 -15.81 11.85 8.58
CA LYS A 259 -16.75 10.83 8.08
C LYS A 259 -17.12 11.11 6.63
N SER A 260 -16.15 10.99 5.74
CA SER A 260 -16.26 11.34 4.32
C SER A 260 -17.06 10.33 3.47
N ASN A 261 -17.33 10.68 2.21
CA ASN A 261 -17.80 9.71 1.23
C ASN A 261 -16.63 8.85 0.75
N ARG A 262 -16.73 7.53 0.99
CA ARG A 262 -15.67 6.55 0.70
C ARG A 262 -15.80 5.85 -0.65
N LYS A 263 -16.88 6.11 -1.41
CA LYS A 263 -17.25 5.28 -2.56
C LYS A 263 -16.23 5.37 -3.70
N VAL A 264 -15.91 6.61 -4.12
CA VAL A 264 -14.95 6.84 -5.22
C VAL A 264 -13.53 6.42 -4.81
N TRP A 265 -13.17 6.65 -3.54
CA TRP A 265 -11.92 6.18 -2.98
C TRP A 265 -11.78 4.65 -3.04
N LEU A 266 -12.82 3.91 -2.63
CA LEU A 266 -12.81 2.45 -2.69
C LEU A 266 -12.71 1.94 -4.13
N TRP A 267 -13.42 2.57 -5.07
CA TRP A 267 -13.29 2.28 -6.50
C TRP A 267 -11.85 2.46 -6.97
N SER A 268 -11.20 3.54 -6.52
CA SER A 268 -9.83 3.87 -6.92
C SER A 268 -8.78 2.93 -6.31
N LEU A 269 -8.98 2.47 -5.06
CA LEU A 269 -8.15 1.42 -4.48
C LEU A 269 -8.20 0.15 -5.32
N LEU A 270 -9.41 -0.32 -5.66
CA LEU A 270 -9.58 -1.51 -6.49
C LEU A 270 -9.05 -1.29 -7.91
N GLY A 271 -9.27 -0.11 -8.48
CA GLY A 271 -8.86 0.24 -9.83
C GLY A 271 -7.35 0.14 -10.07
N ASN A 272 -6.53 0.31 -9.03
CA ASN A 272 -5.07 0.23 -9.08
C ASN A 272 -4.51 -1.16 -8.72
N GLN A 273 -5.32 -2.21 -8.87
CA GLN A 273 -4.92 -3.59 -8.64
C GLN A 273 -5.38 -4.46 -9.80
N PHE A 274 -4.57 -5.42 -10.20
CA PHE A 274 -4.70 -6.18 -11.44
C PHE A 274 -4.49 -7.67 -11.23
N MET A 275 -5.27 -8.45 -11.95
CA MET A 275 -5.05 -9.88 -12.12
C MET A 275 -3.81 -10.14 -12.98
N LEU A 276 -3.15 -11.28 -12.79
CA LEU A 276 -2.00 -11.65 -13.62
C LEU A 276 -2.33 -11.63 -15.13
N SER A 277 -3.50 -12.11 -15.55
CA SER A 277 -3.92 -12.05 -16.96
C SER A 277 -4.07 -10.63 -17.51
N GLU A 278 -4.42 -9.65 -16.67
CA GLU A 278 -4.51 -8.23 -17.05
C GLU A 278 -3.13 -7.57 -17.12
N ILE A 279 -2.17 -8.09 -16.34
CA ILE A 279 -0.76 -7.67 -16.36
C ILE A 279 -0.04 -8.26 -17.57
N THR A 280 -0.30 -9.51 -17.93
CA THR A 280 0.27 -10.21 -19.10
C THR A 280 -0.16 -9.60 -20.43
N THR A 281 -1.33 -8.94 -20.46
CA THR A 281 -1.79 -8.17 -21.62
C THR A 281 -1.40 -6.71 -21.47
N ASP A 282 -1.58 -5.90 -22.51
CA ASP A 282 -1.32 -4.46 -22.44
C ASP A 282 -2.38 -3.67 -21.65
N TYR A 283 -3.38 -4.35 -21.09
CA TYR A 283 -4.50 -3.73 -20.38
C TYR A 283 -4.04 -2.93 -19.16
N ALA A 284 -3.27 -3.52 -18.24
CA ALA A 284 -2.84 -2.82 -17.02
C ALA A 284 -2.00 -1.59 -17.35
N TYR A 285 -1.10 -1.71 -18.33
CA TYR A 285 -0.29 -0.60 -18.81
C TYR A 285 -1.16 0.52 -19.39
N LYS A 286 -2.10 0.21 -20.31
CA LYS A 286 -3.02 1.20 -20.90
C LYS A 286 -3.87 1.90 -19.84
N TYR A 287 -4.43 1.13 -18.90
CA TYR A 287 -5.29 1.65 -17.84
C TYR A 287 -4.57 2.67 -16.92
N LEU A 288 -3.32 2.37 -16.56
CA LEU A 288 -2.47 3.25 -15.76
C LEU A 288 -2.04 4.52 -16.52
N ASN A 289 -2.10 4.48 -17.86
CA ASN A 289 -1.79 5.60 -18.75
C ASN A 289 -3.04 6.35 -19.24
N GLY A 290 -4.22 6.10 -18.66
CA GLY A 290 -5.46 6.82 -18.97
C GLY A 290 -6.21 6.30 -20.20
N GLY A 291 -5.84 5.11 -20.70
CA GLY A 291 -6.62 4.37 -21.70
C GLY A 291 -7.75 3.55 -21.11
#